data_AF-A0AA43BCF9-F1
#
_entry.id   AF-A0AA43BCF9-F1
#
_cell.length_a   1.000
_cell.length_b   1.000
_cell.length_c   1.000
_cell.angle_alpha   90.00
_cell.angle_beta   90.00
_cell.angle_gamma   90.00
#
_symmetry.space_group_name_H-M   'P 1'
#
loop_
_entity.id
_entity.type
_entity.pdbx_description
1 polymer ?
#
loop_
_entity_poly.entity_id
_entity_poly.type
_entity_poly.pdbx_seq_one_letter_code
_entity_poly.pdbx_strand_id
1 'polypeptide(L)'
;MARSLTHLERLEAESIHILREVVSEAERPVMLYSVGKDSAVMLHLAKKAFYPSPPPFPLLHVDTTWKFRAMYDLRDKAARDAGMELLVHHNPEAQARGINPFDHGALHTDMWKTEGLKQALDKFGFDAAFGGARRDEEKSRAKERIFSFRTASHGWDPKNQRPELWNLYNARKAKGESIRVFPISNWTELDIWQYIQLE
;
A
#
# COMPACT_ATOMS: atom_id res chain seq x y z
N MET A 1 -28.14 21.22 12.68
CA MET A 1 -27.30 20.22 13.39
C MET A 1 -26.36 19.59 12.37
N ALA A 2 -25.10 19.36 12.71
CA ALA A 2 -24.19 18.64 11.83
C ALA A 2 -24.68 17.19 11.67
N ARG A 3 -24.65 16.68 10.43
CA ARG A 3 -25.03 15.31 10.11
C ARG A 3 -24.05 14.34 10.78
N SER A 4 -24.57 13.29 11.43
CA SER A 4 -23.71 12.21 11.92
C SER A 4 -23.13 11.42 10.75
N LEU A 5 -21.84 11.08 10.81
CA LEU A 5 -21.19 10.28 9.78
C LEU A 5 -21.68 8.83 9.83
N THR A 6 -21.88 8.25 8.65
CA THR A 6 -22.11 6.81 8.53
C THR A 6 -20.83 6.02 8.85
N HIS A 7 -20.94 4.69 8.94
CA HIS A 7 -19.77 3.83 9.17
C HIS A 7 -18.70 4.00 8.10
N LEU A 8 -19.07 3.92 6.81
CA LEU A 8 -18.12 4.04 5.70
C LEU A 8 -17.52 5.45 5.60
N GLU A 9 -18.27 6.50 5.92
CA GLU A 9 -17.73 7.86 5.96
C GLU A 9 -16.70 8.06 7.07
N ARG A 10 -16.87 7.39 8.22
CA ARG A 10 -15.86 7.40 9.29
C ARG A 10 -14.59 6.66 8.85
N LEU A 11 -14.74 5.50 8.23
CA LEU A 11 -13.61 4.73 7.68
C LEU A 11 -12.87 5.51 6.57
N GLU A 12 -13.61 6.17 5.68
CA GLU A 12 -13.05 7.07 4.66
C GLU A 12 -12.26 8.20 5.31
N ALA A 13 -12.85 8.91 6.28
CA ALA A 13 -12.21 10.02 6.95
C ALA A 13 -10.94 9.58 7.70
N GLU A 14 -10.96 8.43 8.38
CA GLU A 14 -9.78 7.85 9.04
C GLU A 14 -8.67 7.55 8.03
N SER A 15 -9.03 6.91 6.90
CA SER A 15 -8.05 6.55 5.86
C SER A 15 -7.42 7.78 5.21
N ILE A 16 -8.23 8.81 4.92
CA ILE A 16 -7.77 10.10 4.38
C ILE A 16 -6.83 10.79 5.37
N HIS A 17 -7.15 10.76 6.67
CA HIS A 17 -6.29 11.30 7.72
C HIS A 17 -4.92 10.61 7.74
N ILE A 18 -4.90 9.27 7.73
CA ILE A 18 -3.65 8.48 7.68
C ILE A 18 -2.81 8.82 6.45
N LEU A 19 -3.44 8.90 5.27
CA LEU A 19 -2.75 9.25 4.02
C LEU A 19 -2.07 10.62 4.10
N ARG A 20 -2.76 11.62 4.67
CA ARG A 20 -2.24 12.99 4.82
C ARG A 20 -1.10 13.05 5.83
N GLU A 21 -1.22 12.38 6.98
CA GLU A 21 -0.18 12.33 8.01
C GLU A 21 1.13 11.73 7.48
N VAL A 22 1.06 10.69 6.65
CA VAL A 22 2.26 10.10 6.05
C VAL A 22 2.89 11.07 5.06
N VAL A 23 2.10 11.73 4.22
CA VAL A 23 2.64 12.68 3.24
C VAL A 23 3.27 13.90 3.92
N SER A 24 2.79 14.33 5.09
CA SER A 24 3.41 15.43 5.83
C SER A 24 4.72 15.05 6.51
N GLU A 25 4.94 13.77 6.81
CA GLU A 25 6.09 13.30 7.61
C GLU A 25 7.12 12.47 6.82
N ALA A 26 6.77 12.00 5.61
CA ALA A 26 7.64 11.20 4.75
C ALA A 26 8.28 12.04 3.63
N GLU A 27 9.55 11.79 3.34
CA GLU A 27 10.28 12.46 2.28
C GLU A 27 9.91 11.89 0.90
N ARG A 28 9.71 10.56 0.81
CA ARG A 28 9.47 9.83 -0.43
C ARG A 28 8.45 8.71 -0.22
N PRO A 29 7.17 9.06 -0.02
CA PRO A 29 6.11 8.07 0.06
C PRO A 29 5.83 7.41 -1.30
N VAL A 30 5.32 6.18 -1.27
CA VAL A 30 4.83 5.45 -2.45
C VAL A 30 3.57 4.66 -2.10
N MET A 31 2.67 4.47 -3.07
CA MET A 31 1.52 3.60 -2.87
C MET A 31 1.67 2.29 -3.66
N LEU A 32 1.63 1.15 -2.95
CA LEU A 32 1.68 -0.18 -3.56
C LEU A 32 0.34 -0.47 -4.24
N TYR A 33 0.35 -0.60 -5.56
CA TYR A 33 -0.85 -0.75 -6.37
C TYR A 33 -0.85 -2.07 -7.13
N SER A 34 -1.59 -3.05 -6.62
CA SER A 34 -1.62 -4.42 -7.15
C SER A 34 -2.75 -4.67 -8.17
N VAL A 35 -3.64 -3.69 -8.38
CA VAL A 35 -4.86 -3.77 -9.22
C VAL A 35 -5.90 -4.73 -8.62
N GLY A 36 -5.82 -5.01 -7.33
CA GLY A 36 -6.88 -5.67 -6.58
C GLY A 36 -7.91 -4.67 -6.04
N LYS A 37 -9.07 -5.18 -5.59
CA LYS A 37 -10.16 -4.39 -5.00
C LYS A 37 -9.68 -3.45 -3.90
N ASP A 38 -8.84 -3.92 -2.99
CA ASP A 38 -8.37 -3.17 -1.82
C ASP A 38 -7.44 -2.02 -2.26
N SER A 39 -6.55 -2.29 -3.22
CA SER A 39 -5.68 -1.27 -3.80
C SER A 39 -6.44 -0.25 -4.65
N ALA A 40 -7.58 -0.62 -5.23
CA ALA A 40 -8.46 0.29 -5.96
C ALA A 40 -9.19 1.24 -5.00
N VAL A 41 -9.73 0.73 -3.89
CA VAL A 41 -10.28 1.56 -2.81
C VAL A 41 -9.22 2.50 -2.24
N MET A 42 -8.01 1.99 -1.97
CA MET A 42 -6.90 2.82 -1.46
C MET A 42 -6.50 3.93 -2.45
N LEU A 43 -6.46 3.64 -3.76
CA LEU A 43 -6.21 4.65 -4.80
C LEU A 43 -7.33 5.71 -4.83
N HIS A 44 -8.58 5.28 -4.71
CA HIS A 44 -9.73 6.19 -4.66
C HIS A 44 -9.67 7.10 -3.43
N LEU A 45 -9.36 6.56 -2.26
CA LEU A 45 -9.15 7.31 -1.02
C LEU A 45 -8.00 8.32 -1.13
N ALA A 46 -6.88 7.95 -1.79
CA ALA A 46 -5.79 8.88 -2.08
C ALA A 46 -6.25 10.04 -2.97
N LYS A 47 -7.02 9.79 -4.03
CA LYS A 47 -7.58 10.86 -4.88
C LYS A 47 -8.45 11.82 -4.06
N LYS A 48 -9.30 11.29 -3.17
CA LYS A 48 -10.11 12.13 -2.26
C LYS A 48 -9.24 12.91 -1.26
N ALA A 49 -8.18 12.30 -0.73
CA ALA A 49 -7.31 12.93 0.26
C ALA A 49 -6.58 14.18 -0.26
N PHE A 50 -6.23 14.21 -1.56
CA PHE A 50 -5.41 15.29 -2.15
C PHE A 50 -6.14 16.15 -3.18
N TYR A 51 -7.43 15.89 -3.42
CA TYR A 51 -8.27 16.73 -4.27
C TYR A 51 -8.16 18.22 -3.87
N PRO A 52 -8.04 19.17 -4.83
CA PRO A 52 -8.17 19.00 -6.28
C PRO A 52 -6.90 18.58 -7.03
N SER A 53 -5.78 18.36 -6.33
CA SER A 53 -4.51 17.99 -6.97
C SER A 53 -4.35 16.45 -7.04
N PRO A 54 -3.54 15.93 -7.97
CA PRO A 54 -3.09 14.54 -7.91
C PRO A 54 -2.36 14.26 -6.59
N PRO A 55 -2.43 13.02 -6.06
CA PRO A 55 -1.67 12.66 -4.86
C PRO A 55 -0.15 12.85 -5.08
N PRO A 56 0.59 13.39 -4.09
CA PRO A 56 1.98 13.82 -4.25
C PRO A 56 2.99 12.66 -4.10
N PHE A 57 2.66 11.47 -4.64
CA PHE A 57 3.51 10.29 -4.61
C PHE A 57 3.21 9.36 -5.80
N PRO A 58 4.18 8.54 -6.24
CA PRO A 58 3.94 7.57 -7.30
C PRO A 58 3.18 6.34 -6.82
N LEU A 59 2.60 5.61 -7.78
CA LEU A 59 2.17 4.23 -7.63
C LEU A 59 3.34 3.29 -7.92
N LEU A 60 3.44 2.18 -7.19
CA LEU A 60 4.40 1.12 -7.46
C LEU A 60 3.68 -0.21 -7.68
N HIS A 61 3.98 -0.83 -8.81
CA HIS A 61 3.54 -2.18 -9.15
C HIS A 61 4.75 -3.11 -9.28
N VAL A 62 4.86 -4.07 -8.36
CA VAL A 62 5.81 -5.17 -8.49
C VAL A 62 5.19 -6.22 -9.43
N ASP A 63 5.71 -6.31 -10.64
CA ASP A 63 5.14 -7.11 -11.72
C ASP A 63 5.81 -8.47 -11.81
N THR A 64 5.01 -9.53 -11.72
CA THR A 64 5.50 -10.90 -11.85
C THR A 64 5.47 -11.40 -13.29
N THR A 65 4.95 -10.63 -14.25
CA THR A 65 4.72 -11.00 -15.67
C THR A 65 3.63 -12.05 -15.92
N TRP A 66 3.00 -12.56 -14.85
CA TRP A 66 2.00 -13.65 -14.90
C TRP A 66 0.57 -13.20 -14.59
N LYS A 67 0.28 -11.88 -14.59
CA LYS A 67 -1.08 -11.38 -14.32
C LYS A 67 -1.97 -11.48 -15.56
N PHE A 68 -3.29 -11.56 -15.33
CA PHE A 68 -4.26 -11.52 -16.42
C PHE A 68 -4.12 -10.23 -17.23
N ARG A 69 -4.29 -10.32 -18.55
CA ARG A 69 -4.15 -9.16 -19.45
C ARG A 69 -5.04 -7.99 -19.04
N ALA A 70 -6.29 -8.29 -18.67
CA ALA A 70 -7.25 -7.30 -18.18
C ALA A 70 -6.76 -6.52 -16.95
N MET A 71 -5.91 -7.12 -16.10
CA MET A 71 -5.32 -6.41 -14.95
C MET A 71 -4.30 -5.37 -15.42
N TYR A 72 -3.51 -5.64 -16.46
CA TYR A 72 -2.59 -4.65 -17.02
C TYR A 72 -3.34 -3.48 -17.65
N ASP A 73 -4.38 -3.78 -18.43
CA ASP A 73 -5.18 -2.73 -19.09
C ASP A 73 -5.89 -1.85 -18.04
N LEU A 74 -6.45 -2.45 -16.98
CA LEU A 74 -7.07 -1.73 -15.86
C LEU A 74 -6.04 -0.91 -15.08
N ARG A 75 -4.86 -1.46 -14.80
CA ARG A 75 -3.77 -0.77 -14.08
C ARG A 75 -3.40 0.53 -14.78
N ASP A 76 -3.12 0.43 -16.07
CA ASP A 76 -2.60 1.54 -16.85
C ASP A 76 -3.69 2.60 -17.04
N LYS A 77 -4.95 2.18 -17.18
CA LYS A 77 -6.09 3.09 -17.19
C LYS A 77 -6.24 3.82 -15.85
N ALA A 78 -6.24 3.09 -14.73
CA ALA A 78 -6.45 3.67 -13.40
C ALA A 78 -5.36 4.68 -13.01
N ALA A 79 -4.09 4.39 -13.32
CA ALA A 79 -2.99 5.32 -13.09
C ALA A 79 -3.12 6.61 -13.92
N ARG A 80 -3.46 6.49 -15.21
CA ARG A 80 -3.71 7.64 -16.09
C ARG A 80 -4.89 8.48 -15.61
N ASP A 81 -6.01 7.87 -15.27
CA ASP A 81 -7.21 8.55 -14.77
C ASP A 81 -6.98 9.22 -13.39
N ALA A 82 -6.02 8.72 -12.61
CA ALA A 82 -5.61 9.32 -11.35
C ALA A 82 -4.62 10.48 -11.54
N GLY A 83 -4.03 10.64 -12.73
CA GLY A 83 -2.96 11.61 -12.98
C GLY A 83 -1.68 11.30 -12.19
N MET A 84 -1.45 10.04 -11.85
CA MET A 84 -0.32 9.59 -11.02
C MET A 84 0.73 8.86 -11.86
N GLU A 85 2.00 9.05 -11.53
CA GLU A 85 3.09 8.25 -12.10
C GLU A 85 2.98 6.80 -11.61
N LEU A 86 3.07 5.84 -12.55
CA LEU A 86 3.09 4.42 -12.25
C LEU A 86 4.48 3.84 -12.51
N LEU A 87 5.15 3.47 -11.44
CA LEU A 87 6.42 2.76 -11.46
C LEU A 87 6.15 1.26 -11.53
N VAL A 88 6.76 0.60 -12.50
CA VAL A 88 6.72 -0.86 -12.63
C VAL A 88 8.10 -1.41 -12.35
N HIS A 89 8.18 -2.38 -11.44
CA HIS A 89 9.44 -3.07 -11.12
C HIS A 89 9.31 -4.57 -11.42
N HIS A 90 10.27 -5.07 -12.21
CA HIS A 90 10.48 -6.48 -12.47
C HIS A 90 11.76 -6.91 -11.75
N ASN A 91 11.73 -8.04 -11.03
CA ASN A 91 12.95 -8.58 -10.43
C ASN A 91 13.84 -9.15 -11.55
N PRO A 92 15.02 -8.57 -11.83
CA PRO A 92 15.88 -9.00 -12.93
C PRO A 92 16.44 -10.41 -12.73
N GLU A 93 16.68 -10.83 -11.48
CA GLU A 93 17.16 -12.19 -11.18
C GLU A 93 16.07 -13.22 -11.43
N ALA A 94 14.84 -12.94 -10.99
CA ALA A 94 13.70 -13.82 -11.23
C ALA A 94 13.41 -13.96 -12.73
N GLN A 95 13.54 -12.86 -13.48
CA GLN A 95 13.39 -12.83 -14.92
C GLN A 95 14.49 -13.65 -15.62
N ALA A 96 15.76 -13.41 -15.27
CA ALA A 96 16.90 -14.11 -15.86
C ALA A 96 16.86 -15.63 -15.61
N ARG A 97 16.36 -16.04 -14.45
CA ARG A 97 16.20 -17.45 -14.07
C ARG A 97 14.91 -18.09 -14.59
N GLY A 98 14.05 -17.35 -15.28
CA GLY A 98 12.79 -17.87 -15.82
C GLY A 98 11.83 -18.36 -14.73
N ILE A 99 11.85 -17.73 -13.54
CA ILE A 99 11.05 -18.16 -12.40
C ILE A 99 9.56 -17.99 -12.73
N ASN A 100 8.81 -19.08 -12.61
CA ASN A 100 7.40 -19.16 -12.97
C ASN A 100 6.57 -19.87 -11.88
N PRO A 101 5.25 -19.62 -11.80
CA PRO A 101 4.41 -20.14 -10.72
C PRO A 101 4.15 -21.65 -10.80
N PHE A 102 4.39 -22.30 -11.95
CA PHE A 102 4.11 -23.72 -12.15
C PHE A 102 5.26 -24.61 -11.66
N ASP A 103 6.50 -24.25 -11.99
CA ASP A 103 7.67 -25.07 -11.69
C ASP A 103 8.31 -24.71 -10.34
N HIS A 104 8.12 -23.47 -9.87
CA HIS A 104 8.89 -22.93 -8.73
C HIS A 104 8.06 -22.66 -7.47
N GLY A 105 6.74 -22.85 -7.50
CA GLY A 105 5.86 -22.78 -6.32
C GLY A 105 6.10 -21.57 -5.40
N ALA A 106 6.53 -21.82 -4.16
CA ALA A 106 6.79 -20.78 -3.16
C ALA A 106 7.95 -19.82 -3.56
N LEU A 107 8.98 -20.33 -4.25
CA LEU A 107 10.12 -19.53 -4.70
C LEU A 107 9.69 -18.43 -5.69
N HIS A 108 8.68 -18.69 -6.51
CA HIS A 108 8.11 -17.66 -7.39
C HIS A 108 7.58 -16.47 -6.59
N THR A 109 6.78 -16.71 -5.55
CA THR A 109 6.22 -15.64 -4.73
C THR A 109 7.32 -14.87 -4.00
N ASP A 110 8.30 -15.58 -3.45
CA ASP A 110 9.40 -14.95 -2.70
C ASP A 110 10.26 -14.05 -3.58
N MET A 111 10.77 -14.58 -4.71
CA MET A 111 11.63 -13.81 -5.60
C MET A 111 10.88 -12.65 -6.27
N TRP A 112 9.71 -12.91 -6.84
CA TRP A 112 9.00 -11.87 -7.59
C TRP A 112 8.37 -10.82 -6.69
N LYS A 113 7.80 -11.20 -5.53
CA LYS A 113 7.07 -10.25 -4.67
C LYS A 113 7.92 -9.75 -3.50
N THR A 114 8.48 -10.64 -2.68
CA THR A 114 9.21 -10.23 -1.47
C THR A 114 10.49 -9.50 -1.85
N GLU A 115 11.37 -10.17 -2.59
CA GLU A 115 12.66 -9.59 -3.00
C GLU A 115 12.46 -8.49 -4.04
N GLY A 116 11.53 -8.68 -4.99
CA GLY A 116 11.15 -7.63 -5.94
C GLY A 116 10.68 -6.34 -5.28
N LEU A 117 9.87 -6.42 -4.21
CA LEU A 117 9.45 -5.24 -3.46
C LEU A 117 10.62 -4.58 -2.72
N LYS A 118 11.47 -5.35 -2.03
CA LYS A 118 12.65 -4.80 -1.33
C LYS A 118 13.57 -4.05 -2.30
N GLN A 119 13.89 -4.69 -3.43
CA GLN A 119 14.69 -4.08 -4.49
C GLN A 119 14.07 -2.77 -5.01
N ALA A 120 12.76 -2.75 -5.25
CA ALA A 120 12.08 -1.55 -5.72
C ALA A 120 12.16 -0.41 -4.69
N LEU A 121 11.90 -0.71 -3.41
CA LEU A 121 11.98 0.27 -2.33
C LEU A 121 13.38 0.85 -2.17
N ASP A 122 14.42 0.01 -2.27
CA ASP A 122 15.82 0.45 -2.21
C ASP A 122 16.21 1.28 -3.43
N LYS A 123 15.89 0.79 -4.63
CA LYS A 123 16.19 1.47 -5.91
C LYS A 123 15.62 2.88 -5.95
N PHE A 124 14.38 3.04 -5.50
CA PHE A 124 13.71 4.33 -5.47
C PHE A 124 13.84 5.03 -4.13
N GLY A 125 14.59 4.52 -3.15
CA GLY A 125 14.80 5.14 -1.84
C GLY A 125 13.50 5.60 -1.16
N PHE A 126 12.45 4.79 -1.23
CA PHE A 126 11.15 5.10 -0.60
C PHE A 126 11.23 4.90 0.91
N ASP A 127 10.77 5.90 1.65
CA ASP A 127 10.87 5.94 3.12
C ASP A 127 9.51 5.68 3.80
N ALA A 128 8.43 5.62 3.02
CA ALA A 128 7.11 5.15 3.43
C ALA A 128 6.41 4.45 2.25
N ALA A 129 5.73 3.33 2.51
CA ALA A 129 4.95 2.62 1.49
C ALA A 129 3.54 2.29 2.00
N PHE A 130 2.52 2.79 1.29
CA PHE A 130 1.12 2.46 1.56
C PHE A 130 0.79 1.07 1.03
N GLY A 131 0.24 0.21 1.89
CA GLY A 131 -0.23 -1.12 1.55
C GLY A 131 -1.73 -1.27 1.83
N GLY A 132 -2.42 -2.02 0.98
CA GLY A 132 -3.85 -2.31 1.10
C GLY A 132 -4.18 -3.54 1.96
N ALA A 133 -3.36 -3.84 2.97
CA ALA A 133 -3.59 -4.99 3.85
C ALA A 133 -4.57 -4.65 4.97
N ARG A 134 -5.39 -5.62 5.38
CA ARG A 134 -6.42 -5.42 6.41
C ARG A 134 -6.28 -6.41 7.56
N ARG A 135 -6.71 -6.02 8.76
CA ARG A 135 -6.61 -6.85 9.98
C ARG A 135 -7.50 -8.09 9.93
N ASP A 136 -8.60 -8.03 9.19
CA ASP A 136 -9.57 -9.12 9.07
C ASP A 136 -9.14 -10.22 8.08
N GLU A 137 -8.16 -9.96 7.21
CA GLU A 137 -7.72 -10.90 6.17
C GLU A 137 -7.02 -12.14 6.73
N GLU A 138 -6.26 -11.99 7.81
CA GLU A 138 -5.49 -13.09 8.40
C GLU A 138 -5.35 -12.94 9.92
N LYS A 139 -5.46 -14.05 10.67
CA LYS A 139 -5.38 -14.04 12.14
C LYS A 139 -4.08 -13.43 12.67
N SER A 140 -2.97 -13.59 11.95
CA SER A 140 -1.66 -13.01 12.29
C SER A 140 -1.68 -11.47 12.27
N ARG A 141 -2.56 -10.86 11.47
CA ARG A 141 -2.69 -9.41 11.30
C ARG A 141 -3.57 -8.74 12.34
N ALA A 142 -4.26 -9.50 13.21
CA ALA A 142 -5.13 -8.91 14.23
C ALA A 142 -4.41 -7.92 15.19
N LYS A 143 -3.07 -8.05 15.32
CA LYS A 143 -2.22 -7.16 16.12
C LYS A 143 -1.37 -6.22 15.26
N GLU A 144 -1.60 -6.17 13.94
CA GLU A 144 -0.91 -5.23 13.06
C GLU A 144 -1.28 -3.79 13.41
N ARG A 145 -0.27 -2.94 13.36
CA ARG A 145 -0.38 -1.49 13.52
C ARG A 145 -0.60 -0.84 12.16
N ILE A 146 -1.18 0.36 12.16
CA ILE A 146 -1.32 1.15 10.93
C ILE A 146 0.07 1.52 10.40
N PHE A 147 1.01 1.88 11.28
CA PHE A 147 2.40 2.20 10.99
C PHE A 147 3.30 1.04 11.42
N SER A 148 3.84 0.33 10.45
CA SER A 148 4.78 -0.79 10.64
C SER A 148 6.20 -0.36 10.28
N PHE A 149 7.03 -0.15 11.30
CA PHE A 149 8.42 0.29 11.13
C PHE A 149 9.30 -0.84 10.61
N ARG A 150 10.18 -0.50 9.66
CA ARG A 150 11.15 -1.40 9.04
C ARG A 150 12.56 -0.84 9.20
N THR A 151 13.48 -1.74 9.55
CA THR A 151 14.92 -1.42 9.62
C THR A 151 15.48 -1.13 8.22
N ALA A 152 16.71 -0.65 8.15
CA ALA A 152 17.43 -0.45 6.88
C ALA A 152 17.60 -1.73 6.04
N SER A 153 17.50 -2.90 6.67
CA SER A 153 17.49 -4.21 6.00
C SER A 153 16.08 -4.74 5.70
N HIS A 154 15.06 -3.87 5.75
CA HIS A 154 13.63 -4.20 5.64
C HIS A 154 13.08 -5.16 6.70
N GLY A 155 13.84 -5.42 7.75
CA GLY A 155 13.43 -6.27 8.87
C GLY A 155 12.34 -5.63 9.73
N TRP A 156 11.59 -6.45 10.45
CA TRP A 156 10.58 -6.00 11.41
C TRP A 156 11.01 -6.37 12.83
N ASP A 157 11.00 -5.39 13.74
CA ASP A 157 11.33 -5.57 15.15
C ASP A 157 10.13 -5.15 16.02
N PRO A 158 9.59 -6.04 16.87
CA PRO A 158 8.51 -5.72 17.81
C PRO A 158 8.80 -4.51 18.71
N LYS A 159 10.06 -4.33 19.14
CA LYS A 159 10.45 -3.27 20.08
C LYS A 159 10.47 -1.89 19.42
N ASN A 160 10.64 -1.84 18.10
CA ASN A 160 10.64 -0.59 17.33
C ASN A 160 9.23 -0.14 16.95
N GLN A 161 8.21 -0.96 17.22
CA GLN A 161 6.82 -0.60 16.94
C GLN A 161 6.26 0.33 18.02
N ARG A 162 5.44 1.28 17.61
CA ARG A 162 4.98 2.37 18.47
C ARG A 162 3.51 2.23 18.83
N PRO A 163 3.10 2.54 20.07
CA PRO A 163 1.69 2.71 20.41
C PRO A 163 1.02 3.74 19.48
N GLU A 164 -0.18 3.42 19.00
CA GLU A 164 -1.00 4.30 18.17
C GLU A 164 -2.18 4.73 19.04
N LEU A 165 -2.14 5.95 19.57
CA LEU A 165 -3.16 6.46 20.48
C LEU A 165 -4.03 7.47 19.72
N TRP A 166 -5.35 7.30 19.79
CA TRP A 166 -6.31 8.09 19.00
C TRP A 166 -5.99 8.02 17.50
N ASN A 167 -5.86 9.18 16.85
CA ASN A 167 -5.46 9.35 15.46
C ASN A 167 -4.10 10.09 15.38
N LEU A 168 -3.27 9.94 16.41
CA LEU A 168 -1.93 10.54 16.48
C LEU A 168 -0.89 9.47 16.14
N TYR A 169 -0.18 9.67 15.04
CA TYR A 169 0.83 8.73 14.55
C TYR A 169 2.23 9.33 14.69
N ASN A 170 3.14 8.60 15.35
CA ASN A 170 4.53 9.01 15.43
C ASN A 170 5.30 8.42 14.26
N ALA A 171 5.50 9.19 13.19
CA ALA A 171 6.18 8.76 11.96
C ALA A 171 7.71 9.00 11.94
N ARG A 172 8.31 9.49 13.04
CA ARG A 172 9.76 9.76 13.12
C ARG A 172 10.57 8.50 12.78
N LYS A 173 11.63 8.59 11.99
CA LYS A 173 12.44 7.40 11.65
C LYS A 173 13.90 7.78 11.50
N ALA A 174 14.81 6.83 11.74
CA ALA A 174 16.22 7.05 11.50
C ALA A 174 16.52 6.97 10.00
N LYS A 175 17.67 7.53 9.60
CA LYS A 175 18.12 7.45 8.21
C LYS A 175 18.24 6.00 7.75
N GLY A 176 17.61 5.66 6.63
CA GLY A 176 17.59 4.32 6.06
C GLY A 176 16.45 3.45 6.57
N GLU A 177 15.74 3.83 7.64
CA GLU A 177 14.50 3.15 8.04
C GLU A 177 13.35 3.54 7.12
N SER A 178 12.39 2.63 6.97
CA SER A 178 11.17 2.88 6.20
C SER A 178 9.93 2.44 6.97
N ILE A 179 8.77 2.91 6.55
CA ILE A 179 7.49 2.57 7.18
C ILE A 179 6.59 1.88 6.17
N ARG A 180 5.89 0.81 6.56
CA ARG A 180 4.72 0.30 5.83
C ARG A 180 3.48 0.86 6.50
N VAL A 181 2.60 1.49 5.73
CA VAL A 181 1.40 2.14 6.26
C VAL A 181 0.16 1.47 5.68
N PHE A 182 -0.83 1.19 6.51
CA PHE A 182 -2.05 0.47 6.11
C PHE A 182 -3.30 1.32 6.34
N PRO A 183 -3.63 2.26 5.43
CA PRO A 183 -4.76 3.19 5.61
C PRO A 183 -6.11 2.51 5.79
N ILE A 184 -6.27 1.34 5.17
CA ILE A 184 -7.52 0.58 5.21
C ILE A 184 -7.50 -0.54 6.26
N SER A 185 -6.57 -0.52 7.21
CA SER A 185 -6.37 -1.60 8.18
C SER A 185 -7.62 -1.96 9.01
N ASN A 186 -8.53 -1.00 9.22
CA ASN A 186 -9.78 -1.16 9.98
C ASN A 186 -11.00 -1.53 9.12
N TRP A 187 -10.82 -1.63 7.80
CA TRP A 187 -11.89 -2.01 6.88
C TRP A 187 -12.04 -3.52 6.86
N THR A 188 -13.27 -3.99 6.72
CA THR A 188 -13.58 -5.40 6.51
C THR A 188 -13.82 -5.71 5.03
N GLU A 189 -13.90 -7.00 4.70
CA GLU A 189 -14.21 -7.44 3.33
C GLU A 189 -15.55 -6.85 2.86
N LEU A 190 -16.55 -6.81 3.75
CA LEU A 190 -17.85 -6.21 3.45
C LEU A 190 -17.76 -4.71 3.22
N ASP A 191 -16.99 -3.99 4.03
CA ASP A 191 -16.82 -2.53 3.89
C ASP A 191 -16.22 -2.17 2.53
N ILE A 192 -15.20 -2.92 2.08
CA ILE A 192 -14.56 -2.71 0.78
C ILE A 192 -15.57 -2.85 -0.35
N TRP A 193 -16.38 -3.92 -0.35
CA TRP A 193 -17.38 -4.13 -1.41
C TRP A 193 -18.53 -3.12 -1.35
N GLN A 194 -19.01 -2.78 -0.15
CA GLN A 194 -20.05 -1.76 0.01
C GLN A 194 -19.57 -0.39 -0.48
N TYR A 195 -18.32 -0.04 -0.19
CA TYR A 195 -17.73 1.21 -0.64
C TYR A 195 -17.55 1.25 -2.16
N ILE A 196 -17.06 0.16 -2.77
CA ILE A 196 -16.99 0.03 -4.24
C ILE A 196 -18.37 0.12 -4.89
N GLN A 197 -19.43 -0.35 -4.23
CA GLN A 197 -20.79 -0.26 -4.76
C GLN A 197 -21.36 1.16 -4.69
N LEU A 198 -20.96 1.93 -3.67
CA LEU A 198 -21.49 3.28 -3.41
C LEU A 198 -20.79 4.38 -4.23
N GLU A 199 -19.51 4.21 -4.55
CA GLU A 199 -18.64 5.19 -5.22
C GLU A 199 -18.36 4.85 -6.69
#